data_AF-A0AAJ1Z3J2-F1
#
_entry.id   AF-A0AAJ1Z3J2-F1
#
_cell.length_a   1.000
_cell.length_b   1.000
_cell.length_c   1.000
_cell.angle_alpha   90.00
_cell.angle_beta   90.00
_cell.angle_gamma   90.00
#
_symmetry.space_group_name_H-M   'P 1'
#
loop_
_entity.id
_entity.type
_entity.pdbx_description
1 polymer ?
#
loop_
_entity_poly.entity_id
_entity_poly.type
_entity_poly.pdbx_seq_one_letter_code
_entity_poly.pdbx_strand_id
1 'polypeptide(L)' 'MHSFEKAVLYIFSFIFYPIGIIGWIISLFSKDPERRKIGRVCIYTALISFILFTTLGIISFYSITTISSL' A
#
# COMPACT_ATOMS: atom_id res chain seq x y z
N MET A 1 6.05 -18.43 4.72
CA MET A 1 5.58 -17.77 3.50
C MET A 1 6.61 -17.99 2.41
N HIS A 2 6.17 -18.57 1.29
CA HIS A 2 7.02 -18.78 0.13
C HIS A 2 7.45 -17.42 -0.45
N SER A 3 8.64 -17.32 -1.05
CA SER A 3 9.12 -16.05 -1.66
C SER A 3 8.14 -15.47 -2.67
N PHE A 4 7.38 -16.34 -3.34
CA PHE A 4 6.29 -15.97 -4.25
C PHE A 4 5.16 -15.20 -3.56
N GLU A 5 4.67 -15.66 -2.41
CA GLU A 5 3.58 -14.98 -1.68
C GLU A 5 4.00 -13.58 -1.22
N LYS A 6 5.26 -13.43 -0.78
CA LYS A 6 5.82 -12.13 -0.40
C LYS A 6 5.88 -11.18 -1.60
N ALA A 7 6.31 -11.66 -2.76
CA ALA A 7 6.38 -10.87 -3.99
C ALA A 7 4.98 -10.41 -4.46
N VAL A 8 4.00 -11.33 -4.42
CA VAL A 8 2.60 -11.04 -4.74
C VAL A 8 2.04 -9.97 -3.80
N LEU A 9 2.23 -10.11 -2.48
CA LEU A 9 1.80 -9.12 -1.49
C LEU A 9 2.46 -7.76 -1.71
N TYR A 10 3.75 -7.74 -2.08
CA TYR A 10 4.48 -6.52 -2.35
C TYR A 10 3.91 -5.77 -3.58
N ILE A 11 3.67 -6.49 -4.67
CA ILE A 11 3.09 -5.92 -5.91
C ILE A 11 1.67 -5.40 -5.64
N PHE A 12 0.83 -6.18 -4.95
CA PHE A 12 -0.53 -5.72 -4.60
C PHE A 12 -0.50 -4.48 -3.71
N SER A 13 0.37 -4.46 -2.68
CA SER A 13 0.50 -3.30 -1.79
C SER A 13 0.97 -2.06 -2.56
N PHE A 14 1.87 -2.23 -3.52
CA PHE A 14 2.34 -1.15 -4.39
C PHE A 14 1.25 -0.61 -5.30
N ILE A 15 0.36 -1.46 -5.83
CA ILE A 15 -0.73 -1.05 -6.75
C ILE A 15 -1.90 -0.43 -5.99
N PHE A 16 -2.28 -0.99 -4.85
CA PHE A 16 -3.42 -0.49 -4.07
C PHE A 16 -3.16 0.88 -3.44
N TYR A 17 -1.91 1.21 -3.12
CA TYR A 17 -1.54 2.52 -2.60
C TYR A 17 -1.93 3.69 -3.54
N PRO A 18 -1.42 3.79 -4.78
CA PRO A 18 -1.77 4.88 -5.69
C PRO A 18 -3.24 4.85 -6.09
N ILE A 19 -3.85 3.67 -6.26
CA ILE A 19 -5.28 3.56 -6.58
C ILE A 19 -6.14 4.13 -5.45
N GLY A 20 -5.83 3.81 -4.20
CA GLY A 20 -6.57 4.33 -3.04
C GLY A 20 -6.40 5.85 -2.88
N ILE A 21 -5.22 6.40 -3.17
CA ILE A 21 -4.98 7.85 -3.18
C ILE A 21 -5.81 8.51 -4.29
N ILE A 22 -5.80 8.00 -5.52
CA ILE A 22 -6.58 8.55 -6.64
C ILE A 22 -8.08 8.52 -6.32
N GLY A 23 -8.59 7.39 -5.81
CA GLY A 23 -9.99 7.25 -5.40
C GLY A 23 -10.39 8.23 -4.29
N TRP A 24 -9.49 8.47 -3.33
CA TRP A 24 -9.70 9.47 -2.30
C TRP A 24 -9.72 10.91 -2.84
N ILE A 25 -8.79 11.26 -3.73
CA ILE A 25 -8.75 12.58 -4.38
C ILE A 25 -10.06 12.84 -5.14
N ILE A 26 -10.53 11.90 -5.94
CA ILE A 26 -11.78 12.02 -6.70
C ILE A 26 -12.97 12.22 -5.74
N SER A 27 -12.97 11.52 -4.62
CA SER A 27 -14.02 11.60 -3.60
C SER A 27 -14.06 12.96 -2.88
N LEU A 28 -12.91 13.59 -2.66
CA LEU A 28 -12.77 14.91 -2.01
C LEU A 28 -13.57 16.00 -2.74
N PHE A 29 -13.55 15.95 -4.08
CA PHE A 29 -14.26 16.89 -4.95
C PHE A 29 -15.74 16.54 -5.15
N SER A 30 -16.20 15.39 -4.67
CA SER A 30 -17.61 15.02 -4.77
C SER A 30 -18.46 15.75 -3.72
N LYS A 31 -19.62 16.25 -4.16
CA LYS A 31 -20.68 16.78 -3.27
C LYS A 31 -21.55 15.68 -2.68
N ASP A 32 -21.48 14.45 -3.20
CA ASP A 32 -22.28 13.33 -2.73
C ASP A 32 -21.72 12.76 -1.41
N PRO A 33 -22.51 12.72 -0.33
CA PRO A 33 -22.05 12.23 0.96
C PRO A 33 -21.63 10.75 0.93
N GLU A 34 -22.27 9.93 0.08
CA GLU A 34 -21.88 8.53 -0.12
C GLU A 34 -20.50 8.40 -0.77
N ARG A 35 -20.24 9.18 -1.82
CA ARG A 35 -18.93 9.20 -2.49
C ARG A 35 -17.83 9.66 -1.55
N ARG A 36 -18.10 10.63 -0.67
CA ARG A 36 -17.19 11.05 0.42
C ARG A 36 -16.90 9.94 1.42
N LYS A 37 -17.90 9.11 1.75
CA LYS A 37 -17.71 7.94 2.63
C LYS A 37 -16.81 6.89 1.97
N ILE A 38 -17.01 6.62 0.67
CA ILE A 38 -16.19 5.69 -0.10
C ILE A 38 -14.74 6.19 -0.16
N GLY A 39 -14.50 7.49 -0.38
CA GLY A 39 -13.15 8.04 -0.37
C GLY A 39 -12.41 7.87 0.95
N ARG A 40 -13.12 7.98 2.08
CA ARG A 40 -12.52 7.67 3.40
C ARG A 40 -12.06 6.21 3.48
N VAL A 41 -12.83 5.27 2.94
CA VAL A 41 -12.41 3.87 2.85
C VAL A 41 -11.19 3.73 1.93
N CYS A 42 -11.19 4.40 0.77
CA CYS A 42 -10.05 4.38 -0.16
C CYS A 42 -8.75 4.87 0.49
N ILE A 43 -8.79 5.94 1.30
CA ILE A 43 -7.58 6.41 1.99
C ILE A 43 -7.13 5.46 3.09
N TYR A 44 -8.04 4.82 3.84
CA TYR A 44 -7.66 3.80 4.82
C TYR A 44 -7.00 2.60 4.15
N THR A 45 -7.56 2.13 3.04
CA THR A 45 -6.95 1.05 2.23
C THR A 45 -5.57 1.46 1.73
N ALA A 46 -5.42 2.67 1.19
CA ALA A 46 -4.12 3.18 0.76
C ALA A 46 -3.09 3.21 1.90
N LEU A 47 -3.50 3.67 3.08
CA LEU A 47 -2.64 3.76 4.27
C LEU A 47 -2.15 2.37 4.72
N ILE A 48 -3.05 1.39 4.75
CA ILE A 48 -2.71 0.00 5.09
C ILE A 48 -1.74 -0.58 4.05
N SER A 49 -2.01 -0.38 2.76
CA SER A 49 -1.13 -0.82 1.67
C SER A 49 0.25 -0.16 1.74
N PHE A 50 0.33 1.12 2.10
CA PHE A 50 1.59 1.83 2.29
C PHE A 50 2.41 1.28 3.45
N ILE A 51 1.77 1.00 4.59
CA ILE A 51 2.44 0.41 5.77
C ILE A 51 2.97 -0.98 5.43
N LEU A 52 2.17 -1.81 4.76
CA LEU A 52 2.59 -3.14 4.30
C LEU A 52 3.78 -3.06 3.34
N PHE A 53 3.70 -2.20 2.34
CA PHE A 53 4.77 -1.98 1.37
C PHE A 53 6.07 -1.54 2.06
N THR A 54 5.98 -0.56 2.96
CA THR A 54 7.13 -0.03 3.70
C THR A 54 7.76 -1.09 4.61
N THR A 55 6.94 -1.85 5.33
CA THR A 55 7.43 -2.90 6.24
C THR A 55 8.14 -4.00 5.46
N LEU A 56 7.56 -4.46 4.36
CA LEU A 56 8.19 -5.45 3.47
C LEU A 56 9.48 -4.93 2.85
N GLY A 57 9.49 -3.66 2.41
CA GLY A 57 10.68 -3.00 1.88
C GLY A 57 11.81 -2.92 2.88
N ILE A 58 11.52 -2.51 4.13
CA ILE A 58 12.50 -2.44 5.22
C ILE A 58 13.06 -3.83 5.53
N ILE A 59 12.20 -4.84 5.70
CA ILE A 59 12.65 -6.23 5.96
C ILE A 59 13.58 -6.71 4.83
N SER A 60 13.21 -6.43 3.58
CA SER A 60 14.00 -6.83 2.43
C SER A 60 15.34 -6.10 2.37
N PHE A 61 15.35 -4.79 2.68
CA PHE A 61 16.57 -3.99 2.76
C PHE A 61 17.53 -4.53 3.83
N TYR A 62 17.03 -4.75 5.06
CA TYR A 62 17.83 -5.34 6.14
C TYR A 62 18.41 -6.72 5.78
N SER A 63 17.62 -7.56 5.10
CA SER A 63 18.08 -8.87 4.66
C SER A 63 19.24 -8.75 3.67
N ILE A 64 19.14 -7.84 2.70
CA ILE A 64 20.20 -7.59 1.70
C ILE A 64 21.45 -7.03 2.39
N THR A 65 21.31 -6.00 3.23
CA THR A 65 22.43 -5.37 3.93
C THR A 65 23.17 -6.36 4.83
N THR A 66 22.45 -7.25 5.52
CA THR A 66 23.06 -8.29 6.37
C THR A 66 23.80 -9.34 5.54
N ILE A 67 23.25 -9.76 4.40
CA ILE A 67 23.93 -10.71 3.50
C ILE A 67 25.17 -10.08 2.86
N SER A 68 25.12 -8.80 2.49
CA SER A 68 26.26 -8.10 1.86
C SER A 68 27.38 -7.70 2.83
N SER A 69 27.16 -7.78 4.14
CA SER A 69 28.16 -7.45 5.18
C SER A 69 28.83 -8.67 5.79
N LEU A 70 28.48 -9.88 5.32
CA LEU A 70 29.03 -11.17 5.71
C LEU A 70 30.00 -11.68 4.64
#